data_AF-F7YWI5-F1
#
_entry.id   AF-F7YWI5-F1
#
_cell.length_a   1.000
_cell.length_b   1.000
_cell.length_c   1.000
_cell.angle_alpha   90.00
_cell.angle_beta   90.00
_cell.angle_gamma   90.00
#
_symmetry.space_group_name_H-M   'P 1'
#
loop_
_entity.id
_entity.type
_entity.pdbx_description
1 polymer ?
#
loop_
_entity_poly.entity_id
_entity_poly.type
_entity_poly.pdbx_seq_one_letter_code
_entity_poly.pdbx_strand_id
1 'polypeptide(L)'
;MKRDEKELLKLLLAHEIQWRDFYKLKADFALTKTVKDLFTQFSKIEDEHIKRLFDFVEISSFDFSNTTFENFPTYVTTLKLYPETSVRSDLPLLEAAYMMEHDLTLLCQKIADVISNETVKRFLLNLMELEKHQRDVLKNLHEEFLQQFWWEQGFYPVL
;
A
#
# COMPACT_ATOMS: atom_id res chain seq x y z
N MET A 1 -8.70 11.30 22.45
CA MET A 1 -7.58 10.39 22.14
C MET A 1 -6.48 10.66 23.14
N LYS A 2 -5.86 9.61 23.69
CA LYS A 2 -4.73 9.75 24.61
C LYS A 2 -3.48 10.20 23.85
N ARG A 3 -2.48 10.74 24.57
CA ARG A 3 -1.25 11.28 23.95
C ARG A 3 -0.44 10.20 23.24
N ASP A 4 -0.30 9.04 23.86
CA ASP A 4 0.35 7.85 23.29
C ASP A 4 -0.33 7.37 22.00
N GLU A 5 -1.66 7.31 21.98
CA GLU A 5 -2.44 6.97 20.77
C GLU A 5 -2.19 7.97 19.63
N LYS A 6 -2.14 9.28 19.94
CA LYS A 6 -1.84 10.32 18.93
C LYS A 6 -0.44 10.16 18.34
N GLU A 7 0.56 9.78 19.15
CA GLU A 7 1.92 9.56 18.65
C GLU A 7 2.02 8.30 17.78
N LEU A 8 1.26 7.24 18.08
CA LEU A 8 1.17 6.07 17.20
C LEU A 8 0.55 6.41 15.83
N LEU A 9 -0.49 7.24 15.80
CA LEU A 9 -1.07 7.69 14.53
C LEU A 9 -0.12 8.62 13.74
N LYS A 10 0.67 9.45 14.43
CA LYS A 10 1.72 10.24 13.77
C LYS A 10 2.82 9.37 13.16
N LEU A 11 3.20 8.30 13.85
CA LEU A 11 4.13 7.32 13.31
C LEU A 11 3.56 6.74 12.02
N LEU A 12 2.32 6.25 12.05
CA LEU A 12 1.66 5.69 10.88
C LEU A 12 1.57 6.72 9.73
N LEU A 13 1.16 7.95 10.02
CA LEU A 13 1.13 9.05 9.05
C LEU A 13 2.51 9.31 8.40
N ALA A 14 3.60 9.21 9.17
CA ALA A 14 4.95 9.38 8.65
C ALA A 14 5.34 8.24 7.69
N HIS A 15 4.90 7.01 7.96
CA HIS A 15 5.04 5.88 7.05
C HIS A 15 4.28 6.14 5.74
N GLU A 16 2.99 6.45 5.79
CA GLU A 16 2.18 6.74 4.58
C GLU A 16 2.80 7.82 3.69
N ILE A 17 3.34 8.89 4.30
CA ILE A 17 4.10 9.95 3.60
C ILE A 17 5.33 9.38 2.89
N GLN A 18 6.11 8.55 3.58
CA GLN A 18 7.29 7.89 3.00
C GLN A 18 6.90 6.93 1.85
N TRP A 19 5.77 6.24 1.95
CA TRP A 19 5.30 5.27 0.97
C TRP A 19 4.80 5.97 -0.28
N ARG A 20 4.01 7.04 -0.14
CA ARG A 20 3.64 7.93 -1.24
C ARG A 20 4.88 8.42 -1.99
N ASP A 21 5.87 8.93 -1.24
CA ASP A 21 7.09 9.50 -1.83
C ASP A 21 7.93 8.42 -2.53
N PHE A 22 7.99 7.21 -1.95
CA PHE A 22 8.59 6.04 -2.59
C PHE A 22 7.90 5.74 -3.91
N TYR A 23 6.57 5.57 -3.92
CA TYR A 23 5.83 5.22 -5.14
C TYR A 23 5.95 6.29 -6.22
N LYS A 24 5.81 7.55 -5.84
CA LYS A 24 5.95 8.69 -6.75
C LYS A 24 7.34 8.74 -7.38
N LEU A 25 8.39 8.58 -6.58
CA LEU A 25 9.77 8.58 -7.07
C LEU A 25 10.04 7.35 -7.94
N LYS A 26 9.66 6.16 -7.49
CA LYS A 26 9.98 4.90 -8.16
C LYS A 26 9.18 4.67 -9.44
N ALA A 27 8.00 5.28 -9.58
CA ALA A 27 7.28 5.29 -10.86
C ALA A 27 8.12 5.91 -12.00
N ASP A 28 8.99 6.89 -11.71
CA ASP A 28 9.87 7.49 -12.71
C ASP A 28 11.08 6.59 -13.07
N PHE A 29 11.44 5.65 -12.19
CA PHE A 29 12.54 4.70 -12.41
C PHE A 29 12.08 3.34 -12.95
N ALA A 30 10.80 3.02 -12.84
CA ALA A 30 10.23 1.80 -13.36
C ALA A 30 10.43 1.70 -14.87
N LEU A 31 10.98 0.58 -15.33
CA LEU A 31 11.26 0.36 -16.74
C LEU A 31 10.05 -0.18 -17.48
N THR A 32 9.18 -0.90 -16.78
CA THR A 32 7.95 -1.44 -17.32
C THR A 32 6.79 -0.46 -17.14
N LYS A 33 5.94 -0.37 -18.16
CA LYS A 33 4.75 0.49 -18.11
C LYS A 33 3.80 0.03 -17.00
N THR A 34 3.68 -1.28 -16.81
CA THR A 34 2.87 -1.91 -15.77
C THR A 34 3.29 -1.43 -14.38
N VAL A 35 4.58 -1.49 -14.04
CA VAL A 35 5.05 -1.05 -12.72
C VAL A 35 4.94 0.47 -12.57
N LYS A 36 5.23 1.24 -13.63
CA LYS A 36 5.05 2.69 -13.61
C LYS A 36 3.60 3.10 -13.33
N ASP A 37 2.65 2.49 -14.03
CA ASP A 37 1.23 2.77 -13.85
C ASP A 37 0.75 2.33 -12.48
N LEU A 38 1.23 1.18 -11.99
CA LEU A 38 0.91 0.69 -10.65
C LEU A 38 1.38 1.65 -9.57
N PHE A 39 2.65 2.03 -9.58
CA PHE A 39 3.22 2.92 -8.58
C PHE A 39 2.62 4.33 -8.66
N THR A 40 2.29 4.80 -9.86
CA THR A 40 1.54 6.07 -10.01
C THR A 40 0.16 5.99 -9.36
N GLN A 41 -0.54 4.86 -9.48
CA GLN A 41 -1.83 4.65 -8.83
C GLN A 41 -1.68 4.55 -7.31
N PHE A 42 -0.71 3.76 -6.83
CA PHE A 42 -0.48 3.58 -5.39
C PHE A 42 -0.12 4.90 -4.72
N SER A 43 0.73 5.74 -5.33
CA SER A 43 1.01 7.08 -4.78
C SER A 43 -0.23 7.95 -4.54
N LYS A 44 -1.29 7.79 -5.37
CA LYS A 44 -2.54 8.54 -5.20
C LYS A 44 -3.41 7.93 -4.11
N ILE A 45 -3.37 6.62 -3.93
CA ILE A 45 -4.01 5.92 -2.83
C ILE A 45 -3.40 6.37 -1.50
N GLU A 46 -2.06 6.41 -1.42
CA GLU A 46 -1.35 6.92 -0.23
C GLU A 46 -1.72 8.38 0.10
N ASP A 47 -1.91 9.25 -0.90
CA ASP A 47 -2.39 10.62 -0.66
C ASP A 47 -3.77 10.64 0.05
N GLU A 48 -4.66 9.70 -0.27
CA GLU A 48 -5.96 9.57 0.41
C GLU A 48 -5.81 9.04 1.84
N HIS A 49 -4.90 8.08 2.06
CA HIS A 49 -4.58 7.55 3.39
C HIS A 49 -4.02 8.65 4.30
N ILE A 50 -3.03 9.39 3.82
CA ILE A 50 -2.40 10.54 4.50
C ILE A 50 -3.47 11.56 4.90
N LYS A 51 -4.37 11.93 3.98
CA LYS A 51 -5.42 12.90 4.27
C LYS A 51 -6.32 12.44 5.41
N ARG A 52 -6.76 11.18 5.40
CA ARG A 52 -7.63 10.62 6.46
C ARG A 52 -6.90 10.51 7.79
N LEU A 53 -5.64 10.05 7.79
CA LEU A 53 -4.82 9.96 9.00
C LEU A 53 -4.55 11.34 9.60
N PHE A 54 -4.29 12.34 8.76
CA PHE A 54 -4.11 13.72 9.19
C PHE A 54 -5.34 14.25 9.94
N ASP A 55 -6.55 13.96 9.45
CA ASP A 55 -7.79 14.34 10.13
C ASP A 55 -7.89 13.73 11.54
N PHE A 56 -7.47 12.48 11.74
CA PHE A 56 -7.42 11.84 13.06
C PHE A 56 -6.34 12.44 13.98
N VAL A 57 -5.21 12.84 13.42
CA VAL A 57 -4.08 13.39 14.20
C VAL A 57 -4.39 14.82 14.64
N GLU A 58 -4.86 15.69 13.74
CA GLU A 58 -4.94 17.13 13.98
C GLU A 58 -6.33 17.63 14.39
N ILE A 59 -7.42 16.97 13.99
CA ILE A 59 -8.77 17.45 14.28
C ILE A 59 -9.32 16.75 15.53
N SER A 60 -9.04 17.33 16.70
CA SER A 60 -9.41 16.76 18.02
C SER A 60 -10.93 16.68 18.30
N SER A 61 -11.77 17.29 17.46
CA SER A 61 -13.22 17.47 17.67
C SER A 61 -14.08 17.04 16.49
N PHE A 62 -13.53 16.31 15.51
CA PHE A 62 -14.34 15.86 14.38
C PHE A 62 -15.27 14.72 14.83
N ASP A 63 -16.57 14.89 14.60
CA ASP A 63 -17.56 13.85 14.88
C ASP A 63 -17.55 12.82 13.74
N PHE A 64 -16.78 11.75 13.97
CA PHE A 64 -16.63 10.66 13.02
C PHE A 64 -17.80 9.66 13.04
N SER A 65 -18.85 9.88 13.84
CA SER A 65 -20.02 8.99 13.88
C SER A 65 -20.74 8.88 12.52
N ASN A 66 -20.60 9.91 11.68
CA ASN A 66 -21.18 9.96 10.33
C ASN A 66 -20.17 9.68 9.21
N THR A 67 -18.89 9.40 9.52
CA THR A 67 -17.91 9.04 8.49
C THR A 67 -18.09 7.58 8.14
N THR A 68 -18.82 7.31 7.06
CA THR A 68 -18.94 5.95 6.51
C THR A 68 -17.58 5.52 5.95
N PHE A 69 -16.89 4.66 6.70
CA PHE A 69 -15.63 4.03 6.29
C PHE A 69 -15.77 3.12 5.04
N GLU A 70 -17.01 2.86 4.62
CA GLU A 70 -17.39 2.03 3.47
C GLU A 70 -16.91 2.58 2.12
N ASN A 71 -16.49 3.85 2.05
CA ASN A 71 -16.06 4.50 0.81
C ASN A 71 -14.54 4.62 0.73
N PHE A 72 -13.78 3.57 1.04
CA PHE A 72 -12.46 3.47 0.43
C PHE A 72 -12.65 3.04 -1.02
N PRO A 73 -12.32 3.89 -1.98
CA PRO A 73 -12.38 3.49 -3.37
C PRO A 73 -11.43 2.29 -3.60
N THR A 74 -12.00 1.14 -3.93
CA THR A 74 -11.28 -0.04 -4.43
C THR A 74 -10.66 0.30 -5.78
N TYR A 75 -9.47 0.92 -5.79
CA TYR A 75 -8.85 1.41 -7.02
C TYR A 75 -8.04 0.37 -7.80
N VAL A 76 -7.84 -0.84 -7.29
CA VAL A 76 -6.95 -1.80 -7.94
C VAL A 76 -7.73 -2.89 -8.67
N THR A 77 -8.51 -2.52 -9.69
CA THR A 77 -9.36 -3.49 -10.40
C THR A 77 -8.95 -3.83 -11.83
N THR A 78 -7.98 -3.18 -12.46
CA THR A 78 -7.52 -3.60 -13.80
C THR A 78 -6.06 -3.23 -14.11
N LEU A 79 -5.10 -3.97 -13.56
CA LEU A 79 -3.76 -4.01 -14.16
C LEU A 79 -3.86 -4.72 -15.52
N LYS A 80 -3.59 -4.00 -16.61
CA LYS A 80 -3.40 -4.61 -17.93
C LYS A 80 -1.94 -4.99 -18.07
N LEU A 81 -1.66 -6.28 -17.96
CA LEU A 81 -0.35 -6.85 -18.24
C LEU A 81 -0.13 -6.82 -19.75
N TYR A 82 0.95 -6.17 -20.17
CA TYR A 82 1.44 -6.26 -21.55
C TYR A 82 2.71 -7.13 -21.56
N PRO A 83 3.06 -7.77 -22.69
CA PRO A 83 4.38 -8.35 -22.85
C PRO A 83 5.42 -7.23 -22.69
N GLU A 84 6.16 -7.24 -21.58
CA GLU A 84 7.06 -6.16 -21.21
C GLU A 84 8.50 -6.61 -21.38
N THR A 85 9.31 -5.77 -22.04
CA THR A 85 10.75 -5.93 -22.03
C THR A 85 11.29 -5.36 -20.71
N SER A 86 12.29 -6.01 -20.11
CA SER A 86 12.94 -5.56 -18.86
C SER A 86 12.22 -5.87 -17.54
N VAL A 87 11.30 -6.84 -17.49
CA VAL A 87 10.62 -7.28 -16.25
C VAL A 87 11.61 -7.61 -15.11
N ARG A 88 12.78 -8.17 -15.44
CA ARG A 88 13.84 -8.49 -14.47
C ARG A 88 14.31 -7.26 -13.68
N SER A 89 14.38 -6.11 -14.32
CA SER A 89 14.95 -4.90 -13.71
C SER A 89 14.02 -4.29 -12.65
N ASP A 90 12.72 -4.55 -12.77
CA ASP A 90 11.71 -4.03 -11.84
C ASP A 90 11.38 -5.02 -10.71
N LEU A 91 11.85 -6.28 -10.77
CA LEU A 91 11.66 -7.27 -9.69
C LEU A 91 12.08 -6.75 -8.30
N PRO A 92 13.27 -6.14 -8.12
CA PRO A 92 13.66 -5.60 -6.81
C PRO A 92 12.79 -4.43 -6.35
N LEU A 93 12.22 -3.66 -7.28
CA LEU A 93 11.30 -2.57 -6.95
C LEU A 93 9.99 -3.14 -6.42
N LEU A 94 9.46 -4.18 -7.06
CA LEU A 94 8.25 -4.88 -6.62
C LEU A 94 8.44 -5.59 -5.29
N GLU A 95 9.58 -6.26 -5.08
CA GLU A 95 9.93 -6.91 -3.81
C GLU A 95 9.98 -5.90 -2.66
N ALA A 96 10.67 -4.77 -2.87
CA ALA A 96 10.74 -3.71 -1.86
C ALA A 96 9.35 -3.14 -1.52
N ALA A 97 8.53 -2.84 -2.54
CA ALA A 97 7.16 -2.36 -2.33
C ALA A 97 6.31 -3.40 -1.57
N TYR A 98 6.40 -4.68 -1.93
CA TYR A 98 5.68 -5.76 -1.25
C TYR A 98 6.02 -5.81 0.25
N MET A 99 7.31 -5.74 0.59
CA MET A 99 7.76 -5.75 1.98
C MET A 99 7.24 -4.54 2.75
N MET A 100 7.25 -3.36 2.11
CA MET A 100 6.74 -2.12 2.68
C MET A 100 5.25 -2.22 3.02
N GLU A 101 4.40 -2.70 2.11
CA GLU A 101 2.96 -2.87 2.40
C GLU A 101 2.70 -3.97 3.44
N HIS A 102 3.52 -5.03 3.44
CA HIS A 102 3.43 -6.06 4.46
C HIS A 102 3.72 -5.50 5.86
N ASP A 103 4.78 -4.72 6.02
CA ASP A 103 5.15 -4.11 7.28
C ASP A 103 4.09 -3.11 7.75
N LEU A 104 3.50 -2.33 6.84
CA LEU A 104 2.44 -1.37 7.15
C LEU A 104 1.17 -2.07 7.62
N THR A 105 0.78 -3.17 6.96
CA THR A 105 -0.32 -4.05 7.40
C THR A 105 -0.11 -4.49 8.86
N LEU A 106 1.09 -4.98 9.20
CA LEU A 106 1.42 -5.43 10.55
C LEU A 106 1.43 -4.28 11.56
N LEU A 107 1.89 -3.09 11.16
CA LEU A 107 1.90 -1.91 12.00
C LEU A 107 0.47 -1.46 12.33
N CYS A 108 -0.42 -1.39 11.35
CA CYS A 108 -1.83 -1.06 11.53
C CYS A 108 -2.51 -1.99 12.53
N GLN A 109 -2.30 -3.31 12.42
CA GLN A 109 -2.84 -4.28 13.38
C GLN A 109 -2.31 -4.03 14.80
N LYS A 110 -0.98 -3.87 14.96
CA LYS A 110 -0.35 -3.63 16.27
C LYS A 110 -0.88 -2.37 16.94
N ILE A 111 -1.09 -1.30 16.17
CA ILE A 111 -1.66 -0.05 16.70
C ILE A 111 -3.14 -0.26 17.06
N ALA A 112 -3.91 -0.93 16.21
CA ALA A 112 -5.33 -1.21 16.45
C ALA A 112 -5.57 -2.05 17.73
N ASP A 113 -4.63 -2.92 18.09
CA ASP A 113 -4.70 -3.76 19.30
C ASP A 113 -4.55 -2.96 20.60
N VAL A 114 -3.86 -1.82 20.56
CA VAL A 114 -3.54 -1.02 21.76
C VAL A 114 -4.35 0.28 21.86
N ILE A 115 -4.92 0.75 20.74
CA ILE A 115 -5.79 1.93 20.74
C ILE A 115 -7.15 1.61 21.39
N SER A 116 -7.58 2.50 22.28
CA SER A 116 -8.86 2.40 22.99
C SER A 116 -10.02 3.12 22.29
N ASN A 117 -9.73 4.04 21.36
CA ASN A 117 -10.75 4.71 20.57
C ASN A 117 -11.28 3.76 19.47
N GLU A 118 -12.50 3.27 19.63
CA GLU A 118 -13.15 2.33 18.71
C GLU A 118 -13.29 2.85 17.27
N THR A 119 -13.48 4.16 17.07
CA THR A 119 -13.54 4.75 15.73
C THR A 119 -12.18 4.66 15.04
N VAL A 120 -11.11 5.03 15.75
CA VAL A 120 -9.74 4.95 15.24
C VAL A 120 -9.35 3.49 15.00
N LYS A 121 -9.74 2.59 15.91
CA LYS A 121 -9.51 1.16 15.76
C LYS A 121 -10.16 0.61 14.49
N ARG A 122 -11.43 0.92 14.22
CA ARG A 122 -12.11 0.54 12.97
C ARG A 122 -11.41 1.12 11.74
N PHE A 123 -10.98 2.37 11.81
CA PHE A 123 -10.20 2.99 10.72
C PHE A 123 -8.92 2.20 10.43
N LEU A 124 -8.14 1.87 11.45
CA LEU A 124 -6.87 1.13 11.30
C LEU A 124 -7.07 -0.27 10.75
N LEU A 125 -8.15 -0.97 11.16
CA LEU A 125 -8.48 -2.29 10.63
C LEU A 125 -8.89 -2.23 9.16
N ASN A 126 -9.60 -1.17 8.75
CA ASN A 126 -9.94 -0.96 7.34
C ASN A 126 -8.69 -0.61 6.52
N LEU A 127 -7.83 0.28 7.03
CA LEU A 127 -6.56 0.63 6.40
C LEU A 127 -5.69 -0.63 6.22
N MET A 128 -5.57 -1.45 7.26
CA MET A 128 -4.86 -2.74 7.19
C MET A 128 -5.34 -3.64 6.05
N GLU A 129 -6.65 -3.77 5.82
CA GLU A 129 -7.16 -4.61 4.72
C GLU A 129 -6.87 -4.00 3.34
N LEU A 130 -6.78 -2.67 3.21
CA LEU A 130 -6.34 -2.01 1.99
C LEU A 130 -4.86 -2.25 1.72
N GLU A 131 -4.01 -2.08 2.74
CA GLU A 131 -2.57 -2.36 2.63
C GLU A 131 -2.31 -3.81 2.26
N LYS A 132 -3.08 -4.72 2.84
CA LYS A 132 -3.04 -6.14 2.51
C LYS A 132 -3.43 -6.40 1.04
N HIS A 133 -4.42 -5.67 0.52
CA HIS A 133 -4.78 -5.75 -0.88
C HIS A 133 -3.67 -5.22 -1.80
N GLN A 134 -3.06 -4.07 -1.47
CA GLN A 134 -1.90 -3.52 -2.20
C GLN A 134 -0.73 -4.50 -2.22
N ARG A 135 -0.41 -5.07 -1.05
CA ARG A 135 0.60 -6.14 -0.89
C ARG A 135 0.31 -7.32 -1.81
N ASP A 136 -0.93 -7.81 -1.83
CA ASP A 136 -1.29 -8.99 -2.61
C ASP A 136 -1.20 -8.70 -4.12
N VAL A 137 -1.54 -7.49 -4.55
CA VAL A 137 -1.35 -7.04 -5.94
C VAL A 137 0.14 -7.02 -6.32
N LEU A 138 0.99 -6.46 -5.46
CA LEU A 138 2.44 -6.42 -5.69
C LEU A 138 3.04 -7.82 -5.74
N LYS A 139 2.60 -8.70 -4.84
CA LYS A 139 3.03 -10.10 -4.80
C LYS A 139 2.69 -10.82 -6.10
N ASN A 140 1.44 -10.72 -6.56
CA ASN A 140 1.00 -11.39 -7.77
C ASN A 140 1.79 -10.88 -9.00
N LEU A 141 1.97 -9.56 -9.11
CA LEU A 141 2.75 -8.97 -10.20
C LEU A 141 4.22 -9.40 -10.15
N HIS A 142 4.82 -9.47 -8.96
CA HIS A 142 6.18 -9.98 -8.78
C HIS A 142 6.30 -11.45 -9.22
N GLU A 143 5.36 -12.31 -8.82
CA GLU A 143 5.33 -13.72 -9.21
C GLU A 143 5.18 -13.89 -10.74
N GLU A 144 4.36 -13.07 -11.38
CA GLU A 144 4.21 -13.03 -12.84
C GLU A 144 5.51 -12.60 -13.53
N PHE A 145 6.16 -11.55 -13.06
CA PHE A 145 7.44 -11.08 -13.60
C PHE A 145 8.55 -12.13 -13.41
N LEU A 146 8.55 -12.83 -12.28
CA LEU A 146 9.49 -13.91 -12.00
C LEU A 146 9.25 -15.10 -12.93
N GLN A 147 7.99 -15.47 -13.16
CA GLN A 147 7.62 -16.53 -14.09
C GLN A 147 8.02 -16.17 -15.53
N GLN A 148 7.73 -14.95 -15.99
CA GLN A 148 8.14 -14.48 -17.31
C GLN A 148 9.67 -14.54 -17.45
N PHE A 149 10.40 -14.06 -16.44
CA PHE A 149 11.86 -14.13 -16.42
C PHE A 149 12.37 -15.57 -16.58
N TRP A 150 11.81 -16.53 -15.83
CA TRP A 150 12.22 -17.94 -15.95
C TRP A 150 11.96 -18.52 -17.34
N TRP A 151 10.81 -18.22 -17.94
CA TRP A 151 10.50 -18.65 -19.30
C TRP A 151 11.46 -18.07 -20.35
N GLU A 152 11.84 -16.80 -20.21
CA GLU A 152 12.84 -16.16 -21.09
C GLU A 152 14.22 -16.82 -20.97
N GLN A 153 14.54 -17.39 -19.80
CA GLN A 153 15.77 -18.15 -19.58
C GLN A 153 15.67 -19.63 -20.00
N GLY A 154 14.53 -20.08 -20.53
CA GLY A 154 14.30 -21.46 -20.93
C GLY A 154 14.02 -22.43 -19.77
N PHE A 155 13.73 -21.91 -18.57
CA PHE A 155 13.24 -22.70 -17.46
C PHE A 155 11.72 -22.80 -17.52
N TYR A 156 11.21 -23.98 -17.85
CA TYR A 156 9.78 -24.28 -17.85
C TYR A 156 9.41 -25.05 -16.58
N PRO A 157 8.27 -24.75 -15.93
CA PRO A 157 7.80 -25.56 -14.81
C PRO A 157 7.62 -27.00 -15.29
N VAL A 158 8.13 -27.94 -14.50
CA VAL A 158 7.96 -29.38 -14.78
C VAL A 158 6.48 -29.69 -14.59
N LEU A 159 5.82 -30.19 -15.64
CA LEU A 159 4.42 -30.63 -15.63
C LEU A 159 4.19 -31.80 -14.66
#